data_AF-A0A7C8B515-F1
#
_entry.id   AF-A0A7C8B515-F1
#
_cell.length_a   1.000
_cell.length_b   1.000
_cell.length_c   1.000
_cell.angle_alpha   90.00
_cell.angle_beta   90.00
_cell.angle_gamma   90.00
#
_symmetry.space_group_name_H-M   'P 1'
#
loop_
_entity.id
_entity.type
_entity.pdbx_description
1 polymer ?
#
loop_
_entity_poly.entity_id
_entity_poly.type
_entity_poly.pdbx_seq_one_letter_code
_entity_poly.pdbx_strand_id
1 'polypeptide(L)'
;MSLPPEIILNLWYYVDEDQQFIFALAGRAYMASGTDEEKTALLRQLAATDYPLALKLPTPDRYVTFYADKMRPGIVTVSELDNPATQLFEEVYQAIEADLVKMAEERNCPVEDYKIPDNPLFVMTALYQEDEGGVRVLGVAA
;
A
#
# COMPACT_ATOMS: atom_id res chain seq x y z
N MET A 1 10.24 24.39 -14.31
CA MET A 1 10.25 23.17 -15.14
C MET A 1 9.42 22.14 -14.39
N SER A 2 8.38 21.54 -14.99
CA SER A 2 7.72 20.41 -14.34
C SER A 2 8.63 19.20 -14.46
N LEU A 3 8.76 18.44 -13.37
CA LEU A 3 9.45 17.14 -13.42
C LEU A 3 8.66 16.19 -14.34
N PRO A 4 9.34 15.22 -14.99
CA PRO A 4 8.64 14.19 -15.76
C PRO A 4 7.65 13.44 -14.85
N PRO A 5 6.54 12.92 -15.41
CA PRO A 5 5.61 12.12 -14.63
C PRO A 5 6.29 10.84 -14.17
N GLU A 6 5.92 10.38 -12.98
CA GLU A 6 6.38 9.11 -12.42
C GLU A 6 5.23 8.41 -11.67
N ILE A 7 5.46 7.14 -11.34
CA ILE A 7 4.51 6.37 -10.54
C ILE A 7 4.74 6.64 -9.06
N ILE A 8 3.66 7.06 -8.39
CA ILE A 8 3.58 7.25 -6.95
C ILE A 8 2.50 6.33 -6.36
N LEU A 9 2.55 6.04 -5.06
CA LEU A 9 1.64 5.06 -4.45
C LEU A 9 0.94 5.57 -3.19
N ASN A 10 -0.30 5.16 -3.01
CA ASN A 10 -0.88 5.06 -1.67
C ASN A 10 -0.82 3.61 -1.22
N LEU A 11 -0.35 3.40 0.01
CA LEU A 11 -0.33 2.12 0.68
C LEU A 11 -1.27 2.18 1.88
N TRP A 12 -1.96 1.08 2.15
CA TRP A 12 -2.82 0.93 3.31
C TRP A 12 -2.55 -0.37 4.03
N TYR A 13 -2.68 -0.36 5.34
CA TYR A 13 -2.67 -1.56 6.15
C TYR A 13 -3.93 -1.61 7.00
N TYR A 14 -4.59 -2.77 7.01
CA TYR A 14 -5.82 -2.99 7.76
C TYR A 14 -5.48 -3.58 9.12
N VAL A 15 -5.88 -2.87 10.18
CA VAL A 15 -5.69 -3.28 11.57
C VAL A 15 -6.98 -3.71 12.23
N ASP A 16 -6.86 -4.56 13.25
CA ASP A 16 -7.94 -4.98 14.14
C ASP A 16 -8.40 -3.85 15.09
N GLU A 17 -9.42 -4.13 15.92
CA GLU A 17 -10.09 -3.17 16.80
C GLU A 17 -9.18 -2.56 17.85
N ASP A 18 -8.27 -3.36 18.39
CA ASP A 18 -7.27 -2.93 19.35
C ASP A 18 -5.98 -2.37 18.68
N GLN A 19 -5.99 -2.26 17.34
CA GLN A 19 -4.88 -1.77 16.51
C GLN A 19 -3.55 -2.50 16.75
N GLN A 20 -3.61 -3.76 17.15
CA GLN A 20 -2.44 -4.58 17.46
C GLN A 20 -1.92 -5.31 16.22
N PHE A 21 -2.82 -5.76 15.35
CA PHE A 21 -2.47 -6.67 14.26
C PHE A 21 -2.94 -6.19 12.90
N ILE A 22 -2.02 -6.23 11.94
CA ILE A 22 -2.25 -6.08 10.52
C ILE A 22 -2.62 -7.43 9.92
N PHE A 23 -3.76 -7.50 9.24
CA PHE A 23 -4.25 -8.73 8.61
C PHE A 23 -4.42 -8.60 7.08
N ALA A 24 -4.36 -7.39 6.54
CA ALA A 24 -4.36 -7.16 5.11
C ALA A 24 -3.58 -5.91 4.74
N LEU A 25 -3.06 -5.91 3.52
CA LEU A 25 -2.28 -4.84 2.93
C LEU A 25 -2.94 -4.44 1.62
N ALA A 26 -2.90 -3.16 1.31
CA ALA A 26 -3.42 -2.68 0.05
C ALA A 26 -2.54 -1.59 -0.55
N GLY A 27 -2.63 -1.43 -1.87
CA GLY A 27 -1.89 -0.42 -2.59
C GLY A 27 -2.58 0.01 -3.87
N ARG A 28 -2.30 1.25 -4.28
CA ARG A 28 -2.79 1.81 -5.54
C ARG A 28 -1.75 2.77 -6.10
N ALA A 29 -1.38 2.55 -7.35
CA ALA A 29 -0.46 3.39 -8.10
C ALA A 29 -1.18 4.52 -8.84
N TYR A 30 -0.49 5.65 -8.99
CA TYR A 30 -0.93 6.81 -9.73
C TYR A 30 0.24 7.32 -10.58
N MET A 31 -0.05 7.73 -11.82
CA MET A 31 0.89 8.49 -12.63
C MET A 31 0.71 9.98 -12.32
N ALA A 32 1.76 10.65 -11.85
CA ALA A 32 1.67 12.05 -11.43
C ALA A 32 2.93 12.84 -11.83
N SER A 33 2.75 14.13 -12.11
CA SER A 33 3.84 15.09 -12.31
C SER A 33 3.69 16.26 -11.32
N GLY A 34 4.79 16.97 -11.07
CA GLY A 34 4.83 18.04 -10.07
C GLY A 34 6.02 17.87 -9.13
N THR A 35 6.12 18.74 -8.13
CA THR A 35 7.11 18.58 -7.06
C THR A 35 6.74 17.44 -6.12
N ASP A 36 7.68 16.98 -5.30
CA ASP A 36 7.41 15.95 -4.29
C ASP A 36 6.35 16.40 -3.29
N GLU A 37 6.30 17.69 -2.96
CA GLU A 37 5.27 18.26 -2.09
C GLU A 37 3.88 18.19 -2.73
N GLU A 38 3.75 18.51 -4.03
CA GLU A 38 2.49 18.44 -4.76
C GLU A 38 1.99 16.99 -4.88
N LYS A 39 2.89 16.06 -5.23
CA LYS A 39 2.57 14.62 -5.30
C LYS A 39 2.20 14.06 -3.93
N THR A 40 2.92 14.44 -2.87
CA THR A 40 2.60 14.03 -1.49
C THR A 40 1.24 14.59 -1.04
N ALA A 41 0.92 15.84 -1.39
CA ALA A 41 -0.38 16.43 -1.09
C ALA A 41 -1.52 15.68 -1.79
N LEU A 42 -1.33 15.30 -3.06
CA LEU A 42 -2.26 14.44 -3.80
C LEU A 42 -2.45 13.09 -3.11
N LEU A 43 -1.36 12.40 -2.76
CA LEU A 43 -1.41 11.11 -2.07
C LEU A 43 -2.21 11.21 -0.77
N ARG A 44 -1.90 12.20 0.08
CA ARG A 44 -2.61 12.44 1.34
C ARG A 44 -4.10 12.72 1.14
N GLN A 45 -4.46 13.48 0.12
CA GLN A 45 -5.86 13.75 -0.20
C GLN A 45 -6.61 12.47 -0.56
N LEU A 46 -6.01 11.61 -1.40
CA LEU A 46 -6.64 10.38 -1.88
C LEU A 46 -6.60 9.24 -0.84
N ALA A 47 -5.63 9.25 0.06
CA ALA A 47 -5.45 8.21 1.08
C ALA A 47 -6.72 7.99 1.94
N ALA A 48 -7.52 9.04 2.14
CA ALA A 48 -8.74 8.99 2.92
C ALA A 48 -9.94 8.34 2.19
N THR A 49 -9.90 8.21 0.87
CA THR A 49 -11.08 7.85 0.06
C THR A 49 -10.85 6.77 -0.99
N ASP A 50 -9.63 6.60 -1.49
CA ASP A 50 -9.34 5.69 -2.62
C ASP A 50 -9.10 4.23 -2.21
N TYR A 51 -8.98 3.94 -0.91
CA TYR A 51 -8.75 2.58 -0.42
C TYR A 51 -9.75 1.51 -0.90
N PRO A 52 -11.04 1.80 -1.18
CA PRO A 52 -11.96 0.79 -1.73
C PRO A 52 -11.60 0.36 -3.16
N LEU A 53 -10.81 1.17 -3.88
CA LEU A 53 -10.38 0.89 -5.26
C LEU A 53 -8.95 0.35 -5.33
N ALA A 54 -8.32 0.13 -4.18
CA ALA A 54 -6.95 -0.37 -4.09
C ALA A 54 -6.91 -1.90 -4.30
N LEU A 55 -5.81 -2.39 -4.86
CA LEU A 55 -5.49 -3.81 -4.80
C LEU A 55 -5.33 -4.17 -3.32
N LYS A 56 -6.06 -5.18 -2.83
CA LYS A 56 -5.98 -5.68 -1.45
C LYS A 56 -5.54 -7.13 -1.44
N LEU A 57 -4.48 -7.42 -0.68
CA LEU A 57 -3.95 -8.75 -0.43
C LEU A 57 -3.99 -9.06 1.07
N PRO A 58 -4.20 -10.32 1.48
CA PRO A 58 -3.98 -10.70 2.87
C PRO A 58 -2.51 -10.52 3.24
N THR A 59 -2.23 -10.34 4.53
CA THR A 59 -0.84 -10.39 4.99
C THR A 59 -0.24 -11.78 4.69
N PRO A 60 1.01 -11.87 4.20
CA PRO A 60 1.59 -13.15 3.83
C PRO A 60 1.71 -14.16 4.99
N ASP A 61 1.40 -15.43 4.74
CA ASP A 61 1.45 -16.51 5.74
C ASP A 61 2.84 -16.75 6.34
N ARG A 62 3.92 -16.29 5.67
CA ARG A 62 5.29 -16.33 6.20
C ARG A 62 5.44 -15.50 7.47
N TYR A 63 4.57 -14.52 7.68
CA TYR A 63 4.54 -13.75 8.92
C TYR A 63 3.66 -14.46 9.94
N VAL A 64 4.25 -14.76 11.09
CA VAL A 64 3.62 -15.52 12.16
C VAL A 64 3.75 -14.72 13.45
N THR A 65 2.61 -14.41 14.05
CA THR A 65 2.55 -13.72 15.36
C THR A 65 1.95 -14.64 16.42
N PHE A 66 2.44 -14.54 17.67
CA PHE A 66 1.84 -15.22 18.80
C PHE A 66 0.65 -14.41 19.34
N TYR A 67 -0.52 -15.02 19.37
CA TYR A 67 -1.75 -14.46 19.93
C TYR A 67 -2.48 -15.50 20.77
N ALA A 68 -2.79 -15.16 22.02
CA ALA A 68 -3.44 -16.07 22.99
C ALA A 68 -2.76 -17.46 23.05
N ASP A 69 -1.43 -17.46 23.21
CA ASP A 69 -0.55 -18.65 23.24
C ASP A 69 -0.61 -19.55 21.99
N LYS A 70 -1.09 -19.02 20.86
CA LYS A 70 -1.12 -19.73 19.58
C LYS A 70 -0.39 -18.94 18.52
N MET A 71 0.37 -19.64 17.69
CA MET A 71 0.91 -19.07 16.45
C MET A 71 -0.23 -18.84 15.46
N ARG A 72 -0.30 -17.62 14.92
CA ARG A 72 -1.25 -17.22 13.90
C ARG A 72 -0.47 -16.76 12.67
N PRO A 73 -0.48 -17.54 11.57
CA PRO A 73 0.03 -17.07 10.28
C PRO A 73 -0.90 -16.00 9.70
N GLY A 74 -0.36 -15.15 8.84
CA GLY A 74 -1.15 -14.14 8.11
C GLY A 74 -1.60 -12.97 8.98
N ILE A 75 -0.96 -12.77 10.14
CA ILE A 75 -1.11 -11.56 10.96
C ILE A 75 0.26 -11.05 11.41
N VAL A 76 0.39 -9.73 11.48
CA VAL A 76 1.64 -9.02 11.74
C VAL A 76 1.41 -7.93 12.78
N THR A 77 2.31 -7.72 13.73
CA THR A 77 2.21 -6.56 14.63
C THR A 77 2.51 -5.26 13.90
N VAL A 78 1.85 -4.17 14.26
CA VAL A 78 2.09 -2.85 13.65
C VAL A 78 3.56 -2.39 13.72
N SER A 79 4.32 -2.88 14.70
CA SER A 79 5.76 -2.62 14.84
C SER A 79 6.61 -3.12 13.68
N GLU A 80 6.12 -4.10 12.89
CA GLU A 80 6.83 -4.60 11.72
C GLU A 80 6.85 -3.59 10.56
N LEU A 81 6.00 -2.55 10.59
CA LEU A 81 6.06 -1.45 9.63
C LEU A 81 7.36 -0.65 9.74
N ASP A 82 7.93 -0.58 10.94
CA ASP A 82 9.19 0.12 11.21
C ASP A 82 10.41 -0.80 11.06
N ASN A 83 10.21 -2.08 10.73
CA ASN A 83 11.27 -3.06 10.60
C ASN A 83 11.86 -3.04 9.17
N PRO A 84 13.09 -2.55 8.96
CA PRO A 84 13.68 -2.46 7.62
C PRO A 84 13.99 -3.83 6.99
N ALA A 85 14.01 -4.90 7.80
CA ALA A 85 14.16 -6.27 7.29
C ALA A 85 12.84 -6.84 6.76
N THR A 86 11.71 -6.19 7.02
CA THR A 86 10.38 -6.68 6.68
C THR A 86 9.95 -6.12 5.32
N GLN A 87 9.78 -7.03 4.38
CA GLN A 87 9.24 -6.76 3.05
C GLN A 87 7.71 -6.93 3.03
N LEU A 88 7.02 -6.16 3.88
CA LEU A 88 5.59 -6.37 4.14
C LEU A 88 4.76 -6.15 2.87
N PHE A 89 5.02 -5.06 2.16
CA PHE A 89 4.30 -4.66 0.95
C PHE A 89 4.86 -5.23 -0.35
N GLU A 90 5.89 -6.09 -0.31
CA GLU A 90 6.55 -6.61 -1.54
C GLU A 90 5.56 -7.27 -2.49
N GLU A 91 4.66 -8.12 -1.97
CA GLU A 91 3.64 -8.77 -2.81
C GLU A 91 2.63 -7.78 -3.38
N VAL A 92 2.34 -6.69 -2.66
CA VAL A 92 1.48 -5.60 -3.15
C VAL A 92 2.18 -4.86 -4.29
N TYR A 93 3.47 -4.54 -4.14
CA TYR A 93 4.28 -3.92 -5.19
C TYR A 93 4.34 -4.79 -6.45
N GLN A 94 4.68 -6.08 -6.30
CA GLN A 94 4.79 -7.02 -7.41
C GLN A 94 3.46 -7.16 -8.17
N ALA A 95 2.34 -7.21 -7.45
CA ALA A 95 1.03 -7.31 -8.07
C ALA A 95 0.61 -6.02 -8.79
N ILE A 96 0.90 -4.84 -8.21
CA ILE A 96 0.68 -3.55 -8.89
C ILE A 96 1.55 -3.45 -10.14
N GLU A 97 2.82 -3.84 -10.06
CA GLU A 97 3.74 -3.81 -11.19
C GLU A 97 3.28 -4.74 -12.31
N ALA A 98 2.82 -5.95 -11.99
CA ALA A 98 2.24 -6.86 -12.97
C ALA A 98 1.02 -6.26 -13.70
N ASP A 99 0.13 -5.58 -12.96
CA ASP A 99 -1.03 -4.89 -13.54
C ASP A 99 -0.60 -3.71 -14.45
N LEU A 100 0.43 -2.97 -14.05
CA LEU A 100 0.99 -1.86 -14.83
C LEU A 100 1.66 -2.33 -16.13
N VAL A 101 2.44 -3.42 -16.08
CA VAL A 101 3.05 -4.05 -17.26
C VAL A 101 1.97 -4.47 -18.25
N LYS A 102 0.95 -5.17 -17.76
CA LYS A 102 -0.18 -5.60 -18.60
C LYS A 102 -0.89 -4.40 -19.23
N MET A 103 -1.10 -3.32 -18.47
CA MET A 103 -1.70 -2.09 -18.99
C MET A 103 -0.86 -1.43 -20.08
N ALA A 104 0.47 -1.44 -19.95
CA ALA A 104 1.39 -0.92 -20.96
C ALA A 104 1.31 -1.74 -22.25
N GLU A 105 1.34 -3.07 -22.15
CA GLU A 105 1.22 -3.99 -23.28
C GLU A 105 -0.11 -3.82 -24.02
N GLU A 106 -1.23 -3.78 -23.29
CA GLU A 106 -2.57 -3.58 -23.87
C GLU A 106 -2.70 -2.25 -24.61
N ARG A 107 -1.95 -1.23 -24.19
CA ARG A 107 -1.93 0.11 -24.80
C ARG A 107 -0.85 0.29 -25.86
N ASN A 108 -0.02 -0.73 -26.13
CA ASN A 108 1.18 -0.62 -26.96
C ASN A 108 2.12 0.52 -26.52
N CYS A 109 2.29 0.71 -25.21
CA CYS A 109 3.26 1.63 -24.63
C CYS A 109 4.54 0.91 -24.19
N PRO A 110 5.69 1.60 -24.10
CA PRO A 110 6.88 1.04 -23.46
C PRO A 110 6.59 0.66 -22.00
N VAL A 111 6.97 -0.55 -21.60
CA VAL A 111 6.82 -1.02 -20.20
C VAL A 111 7.62 -0.16 -19.22
N GLU A 112 8.76 0.37 -19.65
CA GLU A 112 9.62 1.24 -18.83
C GLU A 112 8.90 2.53 -18.38
N ASP A 113 7.93 3.03 -19.16
CA ASP A 113 7.13 4.21 -18.78
C ASP A 113 6.12 3.89 -17.66
N TYR A 114 5.92 2.61 -17.36
CA TYR A 114 5.00 2.10 -16.34
C TYR A 114 5.74 1.42 -15.18
N LYS A 115 7.08 1.52 -15.14
CA LYS A 115 7.89 0.96 -14.06
C LYS A 115 7.70 1.78 -12.79
N ILE A 116 7.56 1.11 -11.65
CA ILE A 116 7.61 1.76 -10.33
C ILE A 116 9.07 2.20 -10.08
N PRO A 117 9.32 3.46 -9.67
CA PRO A 117 10.68 3.91 -9.35
C PRO A 117 11.30 3.07 -8.22
N ASP A 118 12.63 2.90 -8.22
CA ASP A 118 13.31 2.11 -7.19
C ASP A 118 13.15 2.71 -5.77
N ASN A 119 12.94 4.03 -5.68
CA ASN A 119 12.56 4.74 -4.45
C ASN A 119 11.26 5.52 -4.70
N PRO A 120 10.10 4.84 -4.70
CA PRO A 120 8.86 5.48 -5.07
C PRO A 120 8.40 6.44 -3.96
N LEU A 121 7.79 7.55 -4.35
CA LEU A 121 7.06 8.37 -3.39
C LEU A 121 5.78 7.64 -2.99
N PHE A 122 5.58 7.43 -1.70
CA PHE A 122 4.37 6.84 -1.18
C PHE A 122 3.91 7.50 0.11
N VAL A 123 2.65 7.25 0.46
CA VAL A 123 2.06 7.57 1.76
C VAL A 123 1.37 6.31 2.26
N MET A 124 1.50 6.04 3.56
CA MET A 124 0.98 4.84 4.19
C MET A 124 -0.14 5.20 5.17
N THR A 125 -1.28 4.53 5.08
CA THR A 125 -2.48 4.89 5.86
C THR A 125 -3.05 3.70 6.61
N ALA A 126 -3.28 3.89 7.91
CA ALA A 126 -3.92 2.90 8.77
C ALA A 126 -5.43 2.89 8.54
N LEU A 127 -5.98 1.71 8.29
CA LEU A 127 -7.41 1.48 8.15
C LEU A 127 -7.89 0.51 9.24
N TYR A 128 -8.92 0.90 9.97
CA TYR A 128 -9.63 0.00 10.86
C TYR A 128 -10.80 -0.63 10.12
N GLN A 129 -10.91 -1.96 10.16
CA GLN A 129 -12.09 -2.67 9.66
C GLN A 129 -13.04 -2.97 10.82
N GLU A 130 -14.23 -2.40 10.76
CA GLU A 130 -15.31 -2.63 11.72
C GLU A 130 -15.95 -4.01 11.48
N ASP A 131 -16.52 -4.60 12.54
CA ASP A 131 -17.17 -5.92 12.49
C ASP A 131 -18.33 -5.97 11.48
N GLU A 132 -19.03 -4.85 11.28
CA GLU A 132 -20.13 -4.72 10.32
C GLU A 132 -19.64 -4.56 8.86
N GLY A 133 -18.33 -4.60 8.62
CA GLY A 133 -17.69 -4.45 7.31
C GLY A 133 -17.40 -3.00 6.90
N GLY A 134 -17.71 -2.03 7.78
CA GLY A 134 -17.28 -0.64 7.63
C GLY A 134 -15.76 -0.49 7.69
N VAL A 135 -15.21 0.55 7.05
CA VAL A 135 -13.78 0.87 7.10
C VAL A 135 -13.60 2.33 7.54
N ARG A 136 -12.78 2.54 8.57
CA ARG A 136 -12.46 3.86 9.12
C ARG A 136 -10.98 4.16 8.97
N VAL A 137 -10.67 5.36 8.46
CA VAL A 137 -9.29 5.86 8.36
C VAL A 137 -8.81 6.29 9.75
N LEU A 138 -7.70 5.74 10.23
CA LEU A 138 -7.14 6.05 11.55
C LEU A 138 -6.04 7.12 11.50
N GLY A 139 -5.25 7.16 10.42
CA GLY A 139 -4.16 8.11 10.29
C GLY A 139 -3.30 7.87 9.04
N VAL A 140 -2.65 8.93 8.59
CA VAL A 140 -1.82 8.96 7.38
C VAL A 140 -0.37 9.24 7.79
N ALA A 141 0.52 8.28 7.57
CA ALA A 141 1.96 8.38 7.75
C ALA A 141 2.64 8.62 6.39
N ALA A 142 3.70 9.43 6.37
CA ALA A 142 4.51 9.72 5.19
C ALA A 142 5.93 9.25 5.44
#